data_AF-A0A6V7HPN9-F1
#
_entry.id   AF-A0A6V7HPN9-F1
#
_cell.length_a   1.000
_cell.length_b   1.000
_cell.length_c   1.000
_cell.angle_alpha   90.00
_cell.angle_beta   90.00
_cell.angle_gamma   90.00
#
_symmetry.space_group_name_H-M   'P 1'
#
loop_
_entity.id
_entity.type
_entity.pdbx_description
1 polymer ?
#
loop_
_entity_poly.entity_id
_entity_poly.type
_entity_poly.pdbx_seq_one_letter_code
_entity_poly.pdbx_strand_id
1 'polypeptide(L)'
;DGKRGMQMFWTGVRCLYHLIDLADEFDPAAKIKFKRKIEEVAENHVDSLIPSDRFKNVLCHGDLWMNNIMFRIGLDQDRPTHCSLVDFQQM
;
A
#
# COMPACT_ATOMS: atom_id res chain seq x y z
N ASP A 1 15.35 -7.60 -9.77
CA ASP A 1 14.95 -8.45 -10.90
C ASP A 1 13.47 -8.77 -10.78
N GLY A 2 12.67 -8.57 -11.83
CA GLY A 2 11.20 -8.50 -11.78
C GLY A 2 10.52 -9.76 -11.21
N LYS A 3 11.15 -10.93 -11.36
CA LYS A 3 10.68 -12.20 -10.80
C LYS A 3 10.63 -12.21 -9.27
N ARG A 4 11.60 -11.56 -8.60
CA ARG A 4 11.66 -11.48 -7.13
C ARG A 4 10.55 -10.60 -6.57
N GLY A 5 10.25 -9.48 -7.25
CA GLY A 5 9.17 -8.57 -6.86
C GLY A 5 7.80 -9.26 -6.95
N MET A 6 7.55 -9.98 -8.04
CA MET A 6 6.30 -10.74 -8.20
C MET A 6 6.15 -11.86 -7.16
N GLN A 7 7.24 -12.56 -6.82
CA GLN A 7 7.21 -13.56 -5.75
C GLN A 7 6.89 -12.94 -4.38
N MET A 8 7.50 -11.79 -4.06
CA MET A 8 7.24 -11.06 -2.82
C MET A 8 5.79 -10.57 -2.74
N PHE A 9 5.25 -10.02 -3.82
CA PHE A 9 3.85 -9.60 -3.92
C PHE A 9 2.87 -10.75 -3.60
N TRP A 10 3.01 -11.89 -4.29
CA TRP A 10 2.14 -13.05 -4.06
C TRP A 10 2.32 -13.68 -2.68
N THR A 11 3.50 -13.53 -2.08
CA THR A 11 3.74 -13.94 -0.69
C THR A 11 2.93 -13.07 0.26
N GLY A 12 2.91 -11.75 0.05
CA GLY A 12 2.06 -10.81 0.81
C GLY A 12 0.57 -11.15 0.69
N VAL A 13 0.09 -11.45 -0.51
CA VAL A 13 -1.31 -11.86 -0.74
C VAL A 13 -1.67 -13.11 0.08
N ARG A 14 -0.79 -14.11 0.11
CA ARG A 14 -1.01 -15.34 0.91
C ARG A 14 -0.98 -15.06 2.41
N CYS A 15 -0.11 -14.17 2.88
CA CYS A 15 -0.10 -13.74 4.28
C CYS A 15 -1.46 -13.14 4.68
N LEU A 16 -2.09 -12.33 3.81
CA LEU A 16 -3.43 -11.81 4.07
C LEU A 16 -4.49 -12.92 4.20
N TYR A 17 -4.39 -14.01 3.43
CA TYR A 17 -5.33 -15.13 3.58
C TYR A 17 -5.22 -15.79 4.94
N HIS A 18 -4.00 -16.00 5.41
CA HIS A 18 -3.75 -16.57 6.73
C HIS A 18 -4.27 -15.65 7.83
N LEU A 19 -4.12 -14.33 7.69
CA LEU A 19 -4.70 -13.37 8.64
C LEU A 19 -6.22 -13.44 8.66
N ILE A 20 -6.88 -13.58 7.49
CA ILE A 20 -8.33 -13.76 7.42
C ILE A 20 -8.78 -15.07 8.09
N ASP A 21 -8.01 -16.15 7.92
CA ASP A 21 -8.34 -17.42 8.58
C ASP A 21 -8.29 -17.32 10.10
N LEU A 22 -7.34 -16.55 10.63
CA LEU A 22 -7.15 -16.29 12.06
C LEU A 22 -8.16 -15.29 12.65
N ALA A 23 -8.87 -14.52 11.82
CA ALA A 23 -9.83 -13.53 12.29
C ALA A 23 -11.13 -14.22 12.76
N ASP A 24 -11.33 -14.31 14.07
CA ASP A 24 -12.52 -14.96 14.65
C ASP A 24 -13.81 -14.15 14.48
N GLU A 25 -13.68 -12.87 14.14
CA GLU A 25 -14.79 -11.93 13.93
C GLU A 25 -15.61 -12.22 12.67
N PHE A 26 -15.04 -12.98 11.71
CA PHE A 26 -15.70 -13.27 10.45
C PHE A 26 -16.29 -14.68 10.43
N ASP A 27 -17.55 -14.77 10.01
CA ASP A 27 -18.14 -16.06 9.68
C ASP A 27 -17.45 -16.68 8.44
N PRO A 28 -17.60 -17.99 8.20
CA PRO A 28 -16.95 -18.66 7.07
C PRO A 28 -17.29 -18.07 5.70
N ALA A 29 -18.53 -17.58 5.51
CA ALA A 29 -18.95 -16.99 4.24
C ALA A 29 -18.27 -15.62 4.01
N ALA A 30 -18.14 -14.82 5.06
CA ALA A 30 -17.39 -13.57 5.05
C ALA A 30 -15.91 -13.80 4.74
N LYS A 31 -15.27 -14.79 5.38
CA LYS A 31 -13.86 -15.17 5.10
C LYS A 31 -13.65 -15.51 3.63
N ILE A 32 -14.52 -16.35 3.05
CA ILE A 32 -14.47 -16.71 1.62
C ILE A 32 -14.63 -15.48 0.74
N LYS A 33 -15.62 -14.63 1.05
CA LYS A 33 -15.89 -13.40 0.29
C LYS A 33 -14.69 -12.45 0.31
N PHE A 34 -14.04 -12.27 1.46
CA PHE A 34 -12.86 -11.42 1.61
C PHE A 34 -11.67 -11.95 0.83
N LYS A 35 -11.33 -13.24 0.96
CA LYS A 35 -10.22 -13.85 0.21
C LYS A 35 -10.40 -13.70 -1.30
N ARG A 36 -11.61 -13.98 -1.81
CA ARG A 36 -11.92 -13.78 -3.24
C ARG A 36 -11.73 -12.33 -3.67
N LYS A 37 -12.09 -11.35 -2.83
CA LYS A 37 -11.90 -9.95 -3.18
C LYS A 37 -10.41 -9.57 -3.23
N ILE A 38 -9.60 -10.13 -2.34
CA ILE A 38 -8.14 -9.94 -2.38
C ILE A 38 -7.56 -10.53 -3.66
N GLU A 39 -8.00 -11.72 -4.08
CA GLU A 39 -7.58 -12.32 -5.37
C GLU A 39 -7.88 -11.42 -6.54
N GLU A 40 -9.14 -10.99 -6.64
CA GLU A 40 -9.60 -10.12 -7.73
C GLU A 40 -8.78 -8.83 -7.81
N VAL A 41 -8.44 -8.22 -6.67
CA VAL A 41 -7.61 -7.01 -6.63
C VAL A 41 -6.15 -7.31 -6.98
N ALA A 42 -5.62 -8.43 -6.50
CA ALA A 42 -4.23 -8.81 -6.73
C ALA A 42 -3.95 -9.18 -8.19
N GLU A 43 -4.87 -9.90 -8.84
CA GLU A 43 -4.76 -10.29 -10.25
C GLU A 43 -4.81 -9.08 -11.19
N ASN A 44 -5.70 -8.13 -10.91
CA ASN A 44 -5.87 -6.92 -11.72
C ASN A 44 -4.89 -5.79 -11.35
N HIS A 45 -3.94 -6.04 -10.44
CA HIS A 45 -3.06 -5.00 -9.92
C HIS A 45 -2.23 -4.33 -11.03
N VAL A 46 -1.67 -5.12 -11.95
CA VAL A 46 -0.84 -4.59 -13.06
C VAL A 46 -1.69 -3.78 -14.05
N ASP A 47 -2.87 -4.29 -14.41
CA ASP A 47 -3.77 -3.61 -15.34
C ASP A 47 -4.28 -2.29 -14.77
N SER A 48 -4.45 -2.21 -13.45
CA SER A 48 -4.82 -0.99 -12.74
C SER A 48 -3.74 0.10 -12.77
N LEU A 49 -2.50 -0.25 -13.13
CA LEU A 49 -1.38 0.68 -13.27
C LEU A 49 -1.20 1.17 -14.71
N ILE A 50 -1.97 0.64 -15.67
CA ILE A 50 -1.92 1.08 -17.06
C ILE A 50 -2.44 2.53 -17.13
N PRO A 51 -1.74 3.44 -17.83
CA PRO A 51 -2.19 4.82 -17.97
C PRO A 51 -3.58 4.90 -18.58
N SER A 52 -4.44 5.75 -18.02
CA SER A 52 -5.74 6.06 -18.60
C SER A 52 -5.64 7.19 -19.63
N ASP A 53 -6.60 7.25 -20.57
CA ASP A 53 -6.69 8.36 -21.52
C ASP A 53 -7.12 9.69 -20.87
N ARG A 54 -7.70 9.63 -19.66
CA ARG A 54 -8.28 10.77 -18.95
C ARG A 54 -7.31 11.41 -17.95
N PHE A 55 -6.52 10.59 -17.26
CA PHE A 55 -5.64 11.01 -16.17
C PHE A 55 -4.21 10.53 -16.40
N LYS A 56 -3.24 11.40 -16.09
CA LYS A 56 -1.82 11.04 -16.13
C LYS A 56 -1.45 10.31 -14.84
N ASN A 57 -0.78 9.18 -14.99
CA ASN A 57 -0.16 8.49 -13.86
C ASN A 57 0.97 9.37 -13.31
N VAL A 58 1.00 9.51 -11.99
CA VAL A 58 2.07 10.22 -11.27
C VAL A 58 2.68 9.28 -10.25
N LEU A 59 3.93 9.55 -9.91
CA LEU A 59 4.62 8.83 -8.85
C LEU A 59 4.05 9.28 -7.49
N CYS A 60 3.31 8.40 -6.83
CA CYS A 60 2.70 8.65 -5.54
C CYS A 60 3.56 8.06 -4.41
N HIS A 61 3.52 8.67 -3.22
CA HIS A 61 4.23 8.15 -2.04
C HIS A 61 3.78 6.74 -1.63
N GLY A 62 2.53 6.36 -1.92
CA GLY A 62 1.96 5.05 -1.56
C GLY A 62 1.52 4.94 -0.10
N ASP A 63 2.22 5.62 0.81
CA ASP A 63 1.95 5.58 2.26
C ASP A 63 2.06 6.97 2.92
N LEU A 64 1.22 7.91 2.50
CA LEU A 64 1.27 9.28 3.01
C LEU A 64 0.37 9.42 4.27
N TRP A 65 1.00 9.42 5.43
CA TRP A 65 0.37 9.70 6.72
C TRP A 65 1.30 10.57 7.59
N MET A 66 0.79 11.12 8.70
CA MET A 66 1.48 12.15 9.48
C MET A 66 2.91 11.77 9.91
N ASN A 67 3.14 10.50 10.22
CA ASN A 67 4.44 10.03 10.68
C ASN A 67 5.49 9.95 9.56
N ASN A 68 5.05 9.93 8.30
CA ASN A 68 5.92 9.94 7.12
C ASN A 68 6.19 11.38 6.61
N ILE A 69 5.78 12.39 7.38
CA ILE A 69 6.00 13.81 7.09
C ILE A 69 6.91 14.39 8.18
N MET A 70 8.14 14.70 7.82
CA MET A 70 9.15 15.22 8.74
C MET A 70 9.28 16.73 8.60
N PHE A 71 9.18 17.45 9.72
CA PHE A 71 9.35 18.91 9.77
C PHE A 71 10.67 19.29 10.45
N ARG A 72 11.44 20.19 9.83
CA ARG A 72 12.61 20.81 10.46
C ARG A 72 12.19 22.09 11.17
N ILE A 73 12.32 22.12 12.49
CA ILE A 73 12.07 23.33 13.30
C ILE A 73 13.39 24.08 13.49
N GLY A 74 13.38 25.39 13.25
CA GLY A 74 14.56 26.22 13.43
C GLY A 74 14.84 26.51 14.92
N LEU A 75 16.09 26.76 15.28
CA LEU A 75 16.50 27.03 16.67
C LEU A 75 15.78 28.25 17.28
N ASP A 76 15.40 29.21 16.44
CA ASP A 76 14.86 30.50 16.89
C ASP A 76 13.36 30.68 16.58
N GLN A 77 12.67 29.65 16.08
CA GLN A 77 11.30 29.79 15.59
C GLN A 77 10.42 28.59 15.95
N ASP A 78 9.25 28.89 16.53
CA ASP A 78 8.14 27.97 16.80
C ASP A 78 7.40 27.52 15.52
N ARG A 79 8.06 27.61 14.36
CA ARG A 79 7.49 27.35 13.03
C ARG A 79 8.39 26.43 12.20
N PRO A 80 7.81 25.51 11.40
CA PRO A 80 8.56 24.66 10.49
C PRO A 80 9.28 25.49 9.42
N THR A 81 10.56 25.19 9.18
CA THR A 81 11.37 25.80 8.12
C THR A 81 11.46 24.94 6.87
N HIS A 82 11.38 23.61 7.02
CA HIS A 82 11.45 22.64 5.92
C HIS A 82 10.51 21.46 6.20
N CYS A 83 10.09 20.80 5.12
CA CYS A 83 9.29 19.58 5.15
C CYS A 83 9.91 18.56 4.20
N SER A 84 10.01 17.31 4.65
CA SER A 84 10.44 16.17 3.84
C SER A 84 9.46 15.02 3.99
N LEU A 85 9.11 14.39 2.87
CA LEU A 85 8.44 13.10 2.89
C LEU A 85 9.49 12.01 3.04
N VAL A 86 9.21 11.02 3.88
CA VAL A 86 10.10 9.89 4.14
C VAL A 86 9.31 8.59 4.06
N ASP A 87 10.02 7.48 3.94
CA ASP A 87 9.42 6.15 3.87
C ASP A 87 8.68 5.84 2.55
N PHE A 88 9.44 5.90 1.45
CA PHE A 88 8.98 5.55 0.10
C PHE A 88 9.02 4.03 -0.16
N GLN A 89 9.05 3.18 0.87
CA GLN A 89 9.23 1.73 0.70
C GLN A 89 8.03 1.02 0.02
N GLN A 90 6.88 1.69 -0.03
CA GLN A 90 5.67 1.22 -0.71
C GLN A 90 5.56 1.69 -2.18
N MET A 91 6.64 2.28 -2.71
CA MET A 91 6.75 2.77 -4.09
C MET A 91 7.36 1.71 -5.02
#